data_AF-A0A5N7ATF5-F1
#
_entry.id   AF-A0A5N7ATF5-F1
#
_cell.length_a   1.000
_cell.length_b   1.000
_cell.length_c   1.000
_cell.angle_alpha   90.00
_cell.angle_beta   90.00
_cell.angle_gamma   90.00
#
_symmetry.space_group_name_H-M   'P 1'
#
loop_
_entity.id
_entity.type
_entity.pdbx_description
1 polymer ?
#
loop_
_entity_poly.entity_id
_entity_poly.type
_entity_poly.pdbx_seq_one_letter_code
_entity_poly.pdbx_strand_id
1 'polypeptide(L)'
;MAISDLLNRRVRALPEDDEEIYSEESASEEEKSDNGRSGESGSDSDSDSDDLNDEALEDINDNSEHDEPVDSEDDEASEDNDDGEDDVQASLSSISFGALAKAQASLGPKGKRNVKTARLAEESPSTTSPLDDIRARIREAREQKRQESGKSKDSAKPARTSKHAPMVQSSKRAVSRKRTVVEPPSAPKSRDPRFDPTVLSHGGHHDAESARKAYSFLDDYRSSELKDLKAKFAKTKNAEEKEALKREIRSTSDRLRAIENRRREEEVIAEHKKREKQLIREGKKSNPYFLKKSDLKKQVMLKKYENMNSKERTKALERRRKKIASKERKEMPMERRFGSEGNEGNEDGGRKRRRMA
;
A
#
# COMPACT_ATOMS: atom_id res chain seq x y z
N MET A 1 -39.31 5.88 -44.92
CA MET A 1 -39.43 4.55 -45.55
C MET A 1 -38.04 3.94 -45.62
N ALA A 2 -37.97 2.63 -45.38
CA ALA A 2 -36.81 1.72 -45.41
C ALA A 2 -35.87 1.73 -44.18
N ILE A 3 -36.25 0.92 -43.19
CA ILE A 3 -35.36 0.25 -42.23
C ILE A 3 -35.36 -1.22 -42.64
N SER A 4 -34.21 -1.80 -43.01
CA SER A 4 -34.01 -3.26 -42.99
C SER A 4 -32.60 -3.64 -43.44
N ASP A 5 -31.73 -4.02 -42.50
CA ASP A 5 -30.83 -5.18 -42.66
C ASP A 5 -30.16 -5.50 -41.33
N LEU A 6 -30.89 -6.24 -40.47
CA LEU A 6 -30.41 -6.76 -39.20
C LEU A 6 -30.94 -8.18 -38.92
N LEU A 7 -31.20 -8.96 -39.99
CA LEU A 7 -31.57 -10.37 -39.86
C LEU A 7 -30.49 -11.24 -40.47
N ASN A 8 -29.48 -11.57 -39.66
CA ASN A 8 -28.69 -12.81 -39.78
C ASN A 8 -27.91 -13.08 -38.49
N ARG A 9 -28.62 -13.34 -37.39
CA ARG A 9 -28.06 -14.04 -36.21
C ARG A 9 -28.81 -15.36 -36.04
N ARG A 10 -28.10 -16.46 -36.28
CA ARG A 10 -28.57 -17.83 -36.01
C ARG A 10 -28.71 -18.01 -34.50
N VAL A 11 -29.94 -18.11 -34.03
CA VAL A 11 -30.28 -18.58 -32.68
C VAL A 11 -30.46 -20.10 -32.76
N ARG A 12 -29.78 -20.84 -31.89
CA ARG A 12 -29.90 -22.31 -31.75
C ARG A 12 -30.98 -22.59 -30.69
N ALA A 13 -31.93 -23.47 -31.01
CA ALA A 13 -33.09 -23.77 -30.18
C ALA A 13 -32.73 -24.50 -28.87
N LEU A 14 -33.42 -24.13 -27.79
CA LEU A 14 -33.49 -24.82 -26.51
C LEU A 14 -34.64 -25.86 -26.59
N PRO A 15 -34.44 -27.13 -26.20
CA PRO A 15 -35.55 -28.08 -26.14
C PRO A 15 -36.42 -27.84 -24.90
N GLU A 16 -37.73 -27.73 -25.14
CA GLU A 16 -38.81 -27.75 -24.15
C GLU A 16 -39.06 -29.21 -23.73
N ASP A 17 -39.28 -29.44 -22.43
CA ASP A 17 -40.02 -30.59 -21.94
C ASP A 17 -41.09 -30.05 -20.97
N ASP A 18 -42.32 -30.46 -21.28
CA ASP A 18 -43.59 -29.96 -20.79
C ASP A 18 -44.05 -30.63 -19.48
N GLU A 19 -45.08 -29.97 -18.93
CA GLU A 19 -46.24 -30.55 -18.23
C GLU A 19 -46.25 -30.67 -16.69
N GLU A 20 -47.10 -29.80 -16.14
CA GLU A 20 -47.65 -29.75 -14.80
C GLU A 20 -48.39 -31.03 -14.40
N ILE A 21 -48.19 -31.51 -13.16
CA ILE A 21 -49.20 -32.31 -12.46
C ILE A 21 -49.41 -31.70 -11.07
N TYR A 22 -50.56 -31.05 -10.93
CA TYR A 22 -51.17 -30.58 -9.70
C TYR A 22 -51.97 -31.73 -9.06
N SER A 23 -51.72 -32.06 -7.79
CA SER A 23 -52.74 -32.68 -6.93
C SER A 23 -52.45 -32.47 -5.44
N GLU A 24 -53.38 -31.79 -4.78
CA GLU A 24 -53.56 -31.75 -3.33
C GLU A 24 -54.29 -33.02 -2.87
N GLU A 25 -53.80 -33.72 -1.83
CA GLU A 25 -54.68 -34.45 -0.90
C GLU A 25 -54.00 -34.79 0.47
N SER A 26 -54.50 -34.12 1.51
CA SER A 26 -54.87 -34.55 2.87
C SER A 26 -54.34 -35.85 3.55
N ALA A 27 -53.93 -35.64 4.82
CA ALA A 27 -54.34 -36.37 6.06
C ALA A 27 -53.49 -37.51 6.69
N SER A 28 -53.41 -37.42 8.04
CA SER A 28 -53.11 -38.42 9.09
C SER A 28 -51.63 -38.74 9.38
N GLU A 29 -51.14 -39.05 10.59
CA GLU A 29 -51.46 -38.79 12.02
C GLU A 29 -50.32 -39.48 12.83
N GLU A 30 -50.06 -39.04 14.07
CA GLU A 30 -49.28 -39.70 15.15
C GLU A 30 -47.74 -39.85 15.00
N GLU A 31 -46.86 -39.82 16.03
CA GLU A 31 -46.77 -39.30 17.41
C GLU A 31 -45.34 -39.69 17.91
N LYS A 32 -44.80 -38.90 18.84
CA LYS A 32 -43.88 -39.25 19.95
C LYS A 32 -42.33 -39.28 19.84
N SER A 33 -41.80 -38.44 20.75
CA SER A 33 -40.61 -38.58 21.62
C SER A 33 -39.25 -38.25 21.00
N ASP A 34 -38.29 -37.58 21.65
CA ASP A 34 -38.05 -37.32 23.07
C ASP A 34 -37.10 -36.11 23.25
N ASN A 35 -37.32 -35.40 24.36
CA ASN A 35 -36.42 -34.54 25.16
C ASN A 35 -35.67 -33.32 24.60
N GLY A 36 -36.03 -32.17 25.17
CA GLY A 36 -35.15 -31.03 25.36
C GLY A 36 -34.67 -30.89 26.80
N ARG A 37 -33.63 -30.07 27.01
CA ARG A 37 -33.40 -29.18 28.18
C ARG A 37 -32.14 -28.35 27.92
N SER A 38 -32.31 -27.04 27.67
CA SER A 38 -32.15 -25.91 28.61
C SER A 38 -30.68 -25.62 28.94
N GLY A 39 -30.07 -24.55 28.43
CA GLY A 39 -30.07 -23.20 29.04
C GLY A 39 -28.84 -23.10 29.96
N GLU A 40 -28.07 -22.02 30.14
CA GLU A 40 -28.31 -20.57 30.05
C GLU A 40 -26.94 -19.87 30.24
N SER A 41 -26.85 -18.57 29.89
CA SER A 41 -25.82 -17.57 30.28
C SER A 41 -24.50 -17.60 29.49
N GLY A 42 -24.00 -16.55 28.84
CA GLY A 42 -24.27 -15.11 28.90
C GLY A 42 -22.92 -14.37 29.00
N SER A 43 -22.44 -13.75 27.92
CA SER A 43 -21.60 -12.54 28.02
C SER A 43 -21.47 -11.83 26.67
N ASP A 44 -21.97 -10.59 26.65
CA ASP A 44 -21.75 -9.57 25.65
C ASP A 44 -20.26 -9.17 25.53
N SER A 45 -19.81 -8.94 24.29
CA SER A 45 -18.68 -8.05 23.98
C SER A 45 -18.67 -7.79 22.48
N ASP A 46 -19.56 -6.90 22.04
CA ASP A 46 -19.40 -6.17 20.78
C ASP A 46 -18.16 -5.27 20.90
N SER A 47 -17.17 -5.56 20.05
CA SER A 47 -16.09 -4.63 19.73
C SER A 47 -15.89 -4.69 18.22
N ASP A 48 -16.67 -3.87 17.53
CA ASP A 48 -16.37 -3.43 16.16
C ASP A 48 -14.97 -2.81 16.13
N SER A 49 -14.06 -3.48 15.44
CA SER A 49 -12.88 -2.86 14.87
C SER A 49 -12.86 -3.20 13.38
N ASP A 50 -13.30 -2.23 12.59
CA ASP A 50 -13.00 -2.16 11.16
C ASP A 50 -11.48 -2.13 10.96
N ASP A 51 -10.92 -3.23 10.46
CA ASP A 51 -9.60 -3.24 9.82
C ASP A 51 -9.78 -3.76 8.38
N LEU A 52 -10.31 -2.88 7.55
CA LEU A 52 -10.23 -3.01 6.10
C LEU A 52 -8.82 -2.62 5.66
N ASN A 53 -7.95 -3.64 5.55
CA ASN A 53 -6.80 -3.59 4.66
C ASN A 53 -6.42 -5.01 4.22
N ASP A 54 -7.34 -5.66 3.51
CA ASP A 54 -7.07 -6.86 2.72
C ASP A 54 -6.50 -6.44 1.36
N GLU A 55 -5.19 -6.14 1.34
CA GLU A 55 -4.38 -6.07 0.13
C GLU A 55 -3.40 -7.26 0.16
N ALA A 56 -3.90 -8.37 -0.37
CA ALA A 56 -3.18 -9.38 -1.14
C ALA A 56 -1.78 -9.79 -0.63
N LEU A 57 -1.76 -10.67 0.38
CA LEU A 57 -0.64 -11.59 0.57
C LEU A 57 -0.76 -12.74 -0.44
N GLU A 58 -0.18 -12.56 -1.63
CA GLU A 58 0.03 -13.68 -2.54
C GLU A 58 0.98 -14.72 -1.92
N ASP A 59 0.38 -15.86 -1.62
CA ASP A 59 0.98 -17.12 -1.23
C ASP A 59 1.99 -17.57 -2.31
N ILE A 60 3.30 -17.35 -2.07
CA ILE A 60 4.37 -17.92 -2.91
C ILE A 60 4.50 -19.41 -2.57
N ASN A 61 3.51 -20.16 -3.03
CA ASN A 61 3.59 -21.59 -3.22
C ASN A 61 4.38 -21.82 -4.51
N ASP A 62 5.54 -22.50 -4.39
CA ASP A 62 6.37 -22.93 -5.52
C ASP A 62 5.62 -23.99 -6.34
N ASN A 63 4.70 -23.51 -7.18
CA ASN A 63 4.07 -24.25 -8.25
C ASN A 63 4.13 -23.43 -9.54
N SER A 64 4.33 -24.12 -10.65
CA SER A 64 4.57 -23.54 -11.95
C SER A 64 3.32 -22.92 -12.60
N GLU A 65 3.44 -21.64 -12.98
CA GLU A 65 3.22 -21.13 -14.35
C GLU A 65 1.81 -20.76 -14.81
N HIS A 66 1.63 -19.45 -15.06
CA HIS A 66 0.74 -18.91 -16.08
C HIS A 66 1.51 -17.85 -16.86
N ASP A 67 1.87 -18.19 -18.09
CA ASP A 67 2.38 -17.31 -19.13
C ASP A 67 1.34 -17.47 -20.25
N GLU A 68 0.63 -16.40 -20.60
CA GLU A 68 -0.27 -16.31 -21.74
C GLU A 68 0.05 -15.02 -22.51
N PRO A 69 -0.17 -15.00 -23.84
CA PRO A 69 0.54 -14.14 -24.76
C PRO A 69 -0.10 -12.76 -24.96
N VAL A 70 0.76 -11.90 -25.46
CA VAL A 70 0.54 -10.59 -26.07
C VAL A 70 -0.63 -10.56 -27.07
N ASP A 71 -1.53 -9.60 -26.91
CA ASP A 71 -2.29 -8.99 -28.00
C ASP A 71 -2.32 -7.48 -27.79
N SER A 72 -2.25 -6.76 -28.89
CA SER A 72 -1.89 -5.35 -28.98
C SER A 72 -2.92 -4.62 -29.82
N GLU A 73 -3.74 -3.77 -29.19
CA GLU A 73 -4.52 -2.68 -29.81
C GLU A 73 -4.58 -1.55 -28.77
N ASP A 74 -3.84 -0.47 -28.98
CA ASP A 74 -4.24 0.80 -29.63
C ASP A 74 -4.66 1.84 -28.56
N ASP A 75 -3.82 2.86 -28.44
CA ASP A 75 -3.90 3.97 -27.48
C ASP A 75 -4.83 5.05 -28.05
N GLU A 76 -5.98 5.27 -27.42
CA GLU A 76 -6.70 6.55 -27.52
C GLU A 76 -6.74 7.21 -26.15
N ALA A 77 -6.13 8.39 -26.11
CA ALA A 77 -5.95 9.20 -24.93
C ALA A 77 -7.22 10.01 -24.62
N SER A 78 -7.65 9.99 -23.37
CA SER A 78 -8.38 11.10 -22.77
C SER A 78 -7.90 11.32 -21.34
N GLU A 79 -7.18 12.41 -21.14
CA GLU A 79 -6.86 12.98 -19.83
C GLU A 79 -8.17 13.40 -19.13
N ASP A 80 -8.41 12.89 -17.92
CA ASP A 80 -9.44 13.47 -17.03
C ASP A 80 -8.73 14.13 -15.85
N ASN A 81 -8.92 15.45 -15.76
CA ASN A 81 -8.42 16.31 -14.70
C ASN A 81 -9.59 16.63 -13.76
N ASP A 82 -9.42 16.27 -12.49
CA ASP A 82 -9.80 17.00 -11.26
C ASP A 82 -11.03 17.93 -11.29
N ASP A 83 -12.09 17.59 -10.55
CA ASP A 83 -12.96 18.60 -9.92
C ASP A 83 -13.65 18.06 -8.65
N GLY A 84 -12.98 18.20 -7.50
CA GLY A 84 -13.51 17.84 -6.17
C GLY A 84 -14.45 18.89 -5.53
N GLU A 85 -14.92 19.87 -6.29
CA GLU A 85 -15.83 20.92 -5.79
C GLU A 85 -17.31 20.58 -5.98
N ASP A 86 -17.65 19.74 -6.97
CA ASP A 86 -19.03 19.39 -7.30
C ASP A 86 -19.66 18.45 -6.25
N ASP A 87 -18.87 17.58 -5.62
CA ASP A 87 -19.33 16.66 -4.57
C ASP A 87 -19.78 17.40 -3.30
N VAL A 88 -19.14 18.52 -2.97
CA VAL A 88 -19.48 19.34 -1.80
C VAL A 88 -20.76 20.14 -2.06
N GLN A 89 -20.96 20.64 -3.28
CA GLN A 89 -22.18 21.35 -3.65
C GLN A 89 -23.37 20.39 -3.78
N ALA A 90 -23.16 19.20 -4.34
CA ALA A 90 -24.16 18.14 -4.40
C ALA A 90 -24.59 17.69 -2.99
N SER A 91 -23.64 17.52 -2.07
CA SER A 91 -23.94 17.18 -0.67
C SER A 91 -24.56 18.33 0.14
N LEU A 92 -24.32 19.60 -0.20
CA LEU A 92 -25.04 20.73 0.40
C LEU A 92 -26.48 20.85 -0.12
N SER A 93 -26.71 20.48 -1.38
CA SER A 93 -28.05 20.48 -2.00
C SER A 93 -28.95 19.33 -1.52
N SER A 94 -28.36 18.25 -0.99
CA SER A 94 -29.10 17.10 -0.44
C SER A 94 -29.50 17.25 1.03
N ILE A 95 -29.04 18.30 1.72
CA ILE A 95 -29.43 18.58 3.11
C ILE A 95 -30.78 19.29 3.12
N SER A 96 -31.80 18.63 3.68
CA SER A 96 -33.12 19.24 3.84
C SER A 96 -33.09 20.47 4.74
N PHE A 97 -33.94 21.46 4.44
CA PHE A 97 -34.07 22.68 5.24
C PHE A 97 -34.33 22.40 6.74
N GLY A 98 -35.03 21.31 7.07
CA GLY A 98 -35.25 20.87 8.45
C GLY A 98 -33.96 20.44 9.16
N ALA A 99 -33.03 19.79 8.45
CA ALA A 99 -31.73 19.42 8.99
C ALA A 99 -30.86 20.66 9.25
N LEU A 100 -30.90 21.67 8.36
CA LEU A 100 -30.25 22.96 8.55
C LEU A 100 -30.81 23.72 9.75
N ALA A 101 -32.14 23.78 9.92
CA ALA A 101 -32.77 24.44 11.06
C ALA A 101 -32.42 23.73 12.39
N LYS A 102 -32.39 22.38 12.39
CA LYS A 102 -31.98 21.58 13.55
C LYS A 102 -30.50 21.79 13.91
N ALA A 103 -29.63 21.91 12.91
CA ALA A 103 -28.21 22.22 13.11
C ALA A 103 -28.01 23.65 13.64
N GLN A 104 -28.77 24.63 13.16
CA GLN A 104 -28.72 26.00 13.70
C GLN A 104 -29.23 26.09 15.14
N ALA A 105 -30.26 25.30 15.49
CA ALA A 105 -30.77 25.24 16.86
C ALA A 105 -29.81 24.54 17.83
N SER A 106 -29.04 23.54 17.36
CA SER A 106 -28.02 22.88 18.18
C SER A 106 -26.75 23.73 18.34
N LEU A 107 -26.44 24.58 17.36
CA LEU A 107 -25.42 25.60 17.42
C LEU A 107 -25.93 26.80 18.21
N GLY A 108 -26.09 26.63 19.53
CA GLY A 108 -26.44 27.71 20.45
C GLY A 108 -25.56 28.96 20.25
N PRO A 109 -26.05 30.17 20.62
CA PRO A 109 -25.35 31.41 20.35
C PRO A 109 -23.91 31.33 20.86
N LYS A 110 -22.94 31.53 19.95
CA LYS A 110 -21.51 31.45 20.26
C LYS A 110 -21.10 32.59 21.20
N GLY A 111 -21.39 32.39 22.48
CA GLY A 111 -20.93 33.19 23.60
C GLY A 111 -19.48 32.88 23.90
N LYS A 112 -18.65 33.92 23.83
CA LYS A 112 -17.24 33.91 24.23
C LYS A 112 -17.11 33.41 25.67
N ARG A 113 -16.38 32.32 25.87
CA ARG A 113 -16.05 31.78 27.19
C ARG A 113 -14.66 32.29 27.60
N ASN A 114 -14.62 33.19 28.58
CA ASN A 114 -13.51 33.65 29.40
C ASN A 114 -14.20 34.49 30.50
N VAL A 115 -14.05 34.32 31.82
CA VAL A 115 -12.85 34.11 32.63
C VAL A 115 -13.27 33.53 34.00
N LYS A 116 -12.33 32.81 34.59
CA LYS A 116 -12.17 32.42 36.00
C LYS A 116 -12.78 33.39 37.02
N THR A 117 -13.39 32.78 38.02
CA THR A 117 -13.72 33.32 39.33
C THR A 117 -12.45 33.82 40.04
N ALA A 118 -12.37 35.12 40.30
CA ALA A 118 -11.53 35.68 41.36
C ALA A 118 -12.49 36.34 42.37
N ARG A 119 -12.52 35.77 43.58
CA ARG A 119 -13.21 36.34 44.73
C ARG A 119 -12.32 37.40 45.39
N LEU A 120 -12.96 38.53 45.69
CA LEU A 120 -12.85 39.33 46.92
C LEU A 120 -11.49 39.93 47.28
N ALA A 121 -11.40 41.26 47.13
CA ALA A 121 -11.01 42.15 48.22
C ALA A 121 -11.51 43.56 47.89
N GLU A 122 -12.58 43.97 48.56
CA GLU A 122 -12.90 45.38 48.76
C GLU A 122 -11.83 46.00 49.65
N GLU A 123 -11.40 47.24 49.37
CA GLU A 123 -11.05 48.19 50.42
C GLU A 123 -10.98 49.64 49.90
N SER A 124 -11.97 50.42 50.32
CA SER A 124 -11.91 51.81 50.79
C SER A 124 -11.64 52.99 49.82
N PRO A 125 -12.50 54.04 49.83
CA PRO A 125 -12.27 55.29 49.12
C PRO A 125 -11.37 56.21 49.95
N SER A 126 -10.06 56.16 49.72
CA SER A 126 -9.12 57.13 50.30
C SER A 126 -8.81 58.23 49.29
N THR A 127 -9.30 59.43 49.61
CA THR A 127 -8.89 60.76 49.14
C THR A 127 -7.98 60.79 47.91
N THR A 128 -8.57 60.99 46.73
CA THR A 128 -7.83 61.15 45.47
C THR A 128 -6.93 62.38 45.54
N SER A 129 -5.64 62.16 45.74
CA SER A 129 -4.64 63.22 45.62
C SER A 129 -4.53 63.62 44.13
N PRO A 130 -4.34 64.91 43.79
CA PRO A 130 -4.18 65.34 42.39
C PRO A 130 -3.05 64.62 41.63
N LEU A 131 -2.12 63.97 42.35
CA LEU A 131 -1.03 63.19 41.77
C LEU A 131 -1.49 61.83 41.24
N ASP A 132 -2.54 61.24 41.78
CA ASP A 132 -3.05 59.94 41.32
C ASP A 132 -3.83 60.08 40.01
N ASP A 133 -4.53 61.20 39.82
CA ASP A 133 -5.15 61.55 38.54
C ASP A 133 -4.09 61.77 37.44
N ILE A 134 -2.97 62.43 37.78
CA ILE A 134 -1.84 62.62 36.86
C ILE A 134 -1.20 61.26 36.51
N ARG A 135 -1.02 60.37 37.49
CA ARG A 135 -0.48 59.02 37.26
C ARG A 135 -1.41 58.17 36.40
N ALA A 136 -2.72 58.24 36.62
CA ALA A 136 -3.71 57.56 35.81
C ALA A 136 -3.67 58.07 34.35
N ARG A 137 -3.61 59.39 34.16
CA ARG A 137 -3.53 60.02 32.83
C ARG A 137 -2.24 59.67 32.09
N ILE A 138 -1.09 59.58 32.78
CA ILE A 138 0.18 59.13 32.18
C ILE A 138 0.08 57.67 31.75
N ARG A 139 -0.57 56.81 32.55
CA ARG A 139 -0.74 55.40 32.24
C ARG A 139 -1.64 55.22 31.00
N GLU A 140 -2.74 55.96 30.94
CA GLU A 140 -3.64 55.98 29.78
C GLU A 140 -2.92 56.47 28.50
N ALA A 141 -2.18 57.57 28.58
CA ALA A 141 -1.40 58.08 27.44
C ALA A 141 -0.34 57.07 26.95
N ARG A 142 0.28 56.33 27.87
CA ARG A 142 1.26 55.28 27.54
C ARG A 142 0.59 54.06 26.91
N GLU A 143 -0.64 53.75 27.31
CA GLU A 143 -1.42 52.64 26.77
C GLU A 143 -1.98 52.97 25.38
N GLN A 144 -2.42 54.20 25.14
CA GLN A 144 -2.77 54.71 23.81
C GLN A 144 -1.57 54.64 22.84
N LYS A 145 -0.39 55.10 23.27
CA LYS A 145 0.84 55.00 22.46
C LYS A 145 1.26 53.54 22.20
N ARG A 146 0.97 52.63 23.14
CA ARG A 146 1.24 51.19 22.98
C ARG A 146 0.24 50.52 22.02
N GLN A 147 -1.02 50.95 22.01
CA GLN A 147 -2.02 50.53 21.03
C GLN A 147 -1.70 51.05 19.62
N GLU A 148 -1.20 52.28 19.50
CA GLU A 148 -0.75 52.87 18.23
C GLU A 148 0.53 52.22 17.69
N SER A 149 1.51 51.95 18.56
CA SER A 149 2.76 51.29 18.17
C SER A 149 2.66 49.77 18.03
N GLY A 150 1.62 49.14 18.58
CA GLY A 150 1.33 47.71 18.46
C GLY A 150 0.63 47.32 17.15
N LYS A 151 0.10 48.29 16.40
CA LYS A 151 -0.51 48.11 15.08
C LYS A 151 0.37 48.74 13.99
N SER A 152 1.54 48.16 13.72
CA SER A 152 2.23 48.18 12.39
C SER A 152 3.73 47.90 12.51
N LYS A 153 4.09 46.64 12.76
CA LYS A 153 5.35 46.09 12.24
C LYS A 153 5.16 44.97 11.23
N ASP A 154 3.93 44.50 11.06
CA ASP A 154 3.44 43.89 9.84
C ASP A 154 2.68 44.95 9.03
N SER A 155 3.39 45.98 8.56
CA SER A 155 2.85 46.74 7.43
C SER A 155 2.85 45.78 6.25
N ALA A 156 1.69 45.16 5.99
CA ALA A 156 1.42 44.51 4.71
C ALA A 156 2.01 45.40 3.62
N LYS A 157 2.93 44.87 2.82
CA LYS A 157 3.49 45.58 1.67
C LYS A 157 2.29 46.18 0.93
N PRO A 158 2.29 47.47 0.55
CA PRO A 158 1.14 48.07 -0.10
C PRO A 158 0.79 47.22 -1.31
N ALA A 159 -0.34 46.51 -1.24
CA ALA A 159 -0.80 45.66 -2.32
C ALA A 159 -1.45 46.56 -3.38
N ARG A 160 -1.33 46.16 -4.65
CA ARG A 160 -2.02 46.86 -5.74
C ARG A 160 -3.53 46.71 -5.53
N THR A 161 -4.28 47.78 -5.76
CA THR A 161 -5.75 47.75 -5.67
C THR A 161 -6.37 46.89 -6.77
N SER A 162 -5.69 46.71 -7.90
CA SER A 162 -6.02 45.76 -8.96
C SER A 162 -4.77 45.32 -9.71
N LYS A 163 -4.86 44.24 -10.49
CA LYS A 163 -3.74 43.67 -11.29
C LYS A 163 -3.12 44.71 -12.25
N HIS A 164 -3.91 45.68 -12.73
CA HIS A 164 -3.49 46.69 -13.70
C HIS A 164 -3.21 48.07 -13.08
N ALA A 165 -3.52 48.29 -11.80
CA ALA A 165 -3.29 49.59 -11.15
C ALA A 165 -1.80 49.81 -10.80
N PRO A 166 -1.23 51.02 -10.96
CA PRO A 166 0.15 51.31 -10.51
C PRO A 166 0.27 51.21 -8.98
N MET A 167 1.48 50.91 -8.50
CA MET A 167 1.78 50.77 -7.07
C MET A 167 2.69 51.89 -6.59
N VAL A 168 2.30 52.58 -5.52
CA VAL A 168 3.16 53.58 -4.87
C VAL A 168 4.30 52.84 -4.14
N GLN A 169 5.54 53.24 -4.41
CA GLN A 169 6.75 52.75 -3.74
C GLN A 169 7.49 53.93 -3.12
N SER A 170 8.11 53.73 -1.95
CA SER A 170 8.92 54.77 -1.30
C SER A 170 10.20 55.03 -2.11
N SER A 171 10.55 56.31 -2.29
CA SER A 171 11.81 56.72 -2.94
C SER A 171 13.08 56.25 -2.21
N LYS A 172 12.95 55.85 -0.94
CA LYS A 172 14.06 55.28 -0.14
C LYS A 172 14.36 53.82 -0.47
N ARG A 173 13.50 53.15 -1.24
CA ARG A 173 13.69 51.75 -1.63
C ARG A 173 14.56 51.67 -2.89
N ALA A 174 15.81 51.27 -2.72
CA ALA A 174 16.74 51.08 -3.84
C ALA A 174 16.28 49.94 -4.77
N VAL A 175 16.35 50.18 -6.08
CA VAL A 175 16.07 49.17 -7.11
C VAL A 175 17.29 48.27 -7.28
N SER A 176 17.11 46.95 -7.29
CA SER A 176 18.21 46.00 -7.51
C SER A 176 18.68 46.04 -8.97
N ARG A 177 19.99 46.16 -9.18
CA ARG A 177 20.60 46.15 -10.53
C ARG A 177 20.73 44.75 -11.15
N LYS A 178 20.52 43.69 -10.37
CA LYS A 178 20.64 42.30 -10.80
C LYS A 178 19.25 41.71 -11.06
N ARG A 179 19.10 40.97 -12.17
CA ARG A 179 17.88 40.21 -12.49
C ARG A 179 17.92 38.86 -11.78
N THR A 180 16.96 38.56 -10.92
CA THR A 180 16.77 37.21 -10.36
C THR A 180 16.12 36.33 -11.42
N VAL A 181 16.90 35.46 -12.07
CA VAL A 181 16.43 34.57 -13.13
C VAL A 181 15.80 33.29 -12.56
N VAL A 182 16.29 32.84 -11.41
CA VAL A 182 15.73 31.72 -10.64
C VAL A 182 15.43 32.26 -9.25
N GLU A 183 14.18 32.12 -8.81
CA GLU A 183 13.82 32.44 -7.44
C GLU A 183 14.50 31.40 -6.53
N PRO A 184 15.37 31.81 -5.59
CA PRO A 184 15.99 30.85 -4.68
C PRO A 184 14.89 30.19 -3.85
N PRO A 185 14.99 28.87 -3.56
CA PRO A 185 14.02 28.21 -2.71
C PRO A 185 13.93 28.96 -1.37
N SER A 186 12.70 29.11 -0.86
CA SER A 186 12.44 29.82 0.39
C SER A 186 13.34 29.29 1.50
N ALA A 187 14.07 30.18 2.17
CA ALA A 187 15.00 29.80 3.23
C ALA A 187 14.30 28.91 4.26
N PRO A 188 14.90 27.78 4.68
CA PRO A 188 14.24 26.85 5.58
C PRO A 188 13.91 27.58 6.88
N LYS A 189 12.62 27.62 7.21
CA LYS A 189 12.13 28.18 8.48
C LYS A 189 12.71 27.33 9.60
N SER A 190 13.28 27.96 10.64
CA SER A 190 13.69 27.27 11.86
C SER A 190 12.46 26.64 12.50
N ARG A 191 12.29 25.33 12.31
CA ARG A 191 11.23 24.54 12.93
C ARG A 191 11.82 23.70 14.06
N ASP A 192 10.98 23.34 15.01
CA ASP A 192 11.33 22.36 16.03
C ASP A 192 11.76 21.05 15.35
N PRO A 193 12.91 20.45 15.71
CA PRO A 193 13.43 19.24 15.08
C PRO A 193 12.45 18.07 15.14
N ARG A 194 11.53 18.03 16.11
CA ARG A 194 10.47 17.01 16.16
C ARG A 194 9.49 17.10 14.99
N PHE A 195 9.36 18.28 14.41
CA PHE A 195 8.49 18.58 13.28
C PHE A 195 9.29 18.98 12.04
N ASP A 196 10.62 18.77 12.05
CA ASP A 196 11.45 18.99 10.88
C ASP A 196 11.22 17.82 9.91
N PRO A 197 10.69 18.08 8.70
CA PRO A 197 10.45 17.03 7.72
C PRO A 197 11.73 16.27 7.39
N THR A 198 12.93 16.85 7.55
CA THR A 198 14.19 16.11 7.37
C THR A 198 14.37 15.04 8.44
N VAL A 199 14.15 15.36 9.72
CA VAL A 199 14.26 14.42 10.84
C VAL A 199 13.17 13.34 10.78
N LEU A 200 11.93 13.73 10.49
CA LEU A 200 10.82 12.80 10.26
C LEU A 200 11.05 11.92 9.02
N SER A 201 11.58 12.48 7.93
CA SER A 201 11.87 11.74 6.69
C SER A 201 13.03 10.75 6.87
N HIS A 202 14.05 11.10 7.66
CA HIS A 202 15.11 10.17 8.03
C HIS A 202 14.62 8.99 8.87
N GLY A 203 13.51 9.15 9.61
CA GLY A 203 12.83 8.06 10.31
C GLY A 203 11.93 7.20 9.41
N GLY A 204 11.39 7.76 8.31
CA GLY A 204 10.45 7.05 7.43
C GLY A 204 11.09 6.31 6.24
N HIS A 205 12.27 6.73 5.78
CA HIS A 205 12.96 6.09 4.66
C HIS A 205 14.08 5.19 5.18
N HIS A 206 13.71 4.04 5.74
CA HIS A 206 14.69 3.05 6.17
C HIS A 206 15.38 2.45 4.94
N ASP A 207 16.68 2.74 4.79
CA ASP A 207 17.51 2.00 3.85
C ASP A 207 17.57 0.52 4.26
N ALA A 208 16.82 -0.31 3.53
CA ALA A 208 16.74 -1.74 3.78
C ALA A 208 18.12 -2.40 3.79
N GLU A 209 19.09 -1.91 2.99
CA GLU A 209 20.45 -2.42 3.01
C GLU A 209 21.18 -2.09 4.32
N SER A 210 21.01 -0.87 4.82
CA SER A 210 21.59 -0.44 6.10
C SER A 210 21.03 -1.26 7.26
N ALA A 211 19.70 -1.46 7.29
CA ALA A 211 19.05 -2.30 8.29
C ALA A 211 19.57 -3.75 8.24
N ARG A 212 19.70 -4.34 7.05
CA ARG A 212 20.26 -5.69 6.89
C ARG A 212 21.69 -5.79 7.39
N LYS A 213 22.52 -4.78 7.13
CA LYS A 213 23.91 -4.73 7.62
C LYS A 213 23.94 -4.61 9.15
N ALA A 214 23.15 -3.70 9.72
CA ALA A 214 23.03 -3.49 11.16
C ALA A 214 22.55 -4.75 11.90
N TYR A 215 21.59 -5.48 11.31
CA TYR A 215 21.01 -6.71 11.87
C TYR A 215 21.55 -8.00 11.21
N SER A 216 22.77 -7.97 10.67
CA SER A 216 23.39 -9.11 10.00
C SER A 216 23.60 -10.32 10.91
N PHE A 217 23.77 -10.09 12.22
CA PHE A 217 23.90 -11.15 13.21
C PHE A 217 22.69 -12.09 13.24
N LEU A 218 21.50 -11.64 12.84
CA LEU A 218 20.29 -12.47 12.81
C LEU A 218 20.44 -13.69 11.89
N ASP A 219 21.30 -13.62 10.88
CA ASP A 219 21.56 -14.75 9.99
C ASP A 219 22.31 -15.87 10.73
N ASP A 220 23.20 -15.53 11.65
CA ASP A 220 23.89 -16.51 12.49
C ASP A 220 22.90 -17.20 13.43
N TYR A 221 22.01 -16.44 14.08
CA TYR A 221 20.96 -16.98 14.95
C TYR A 221 19.99 -17.90 14.20
N ARG A 222 19.55 -17.51 13.00
CA ARG A 222 18.71 -18.37 12.13
C ARG A 222 19.43 -19.66 11.77
N SER A 223 20.74 -19.60 11.53
CA SER A 223 21.54 -20.78 11.21
C SER A 223 21.68 -21.75 12.40
N SER A 224 21.83 -21.23 13.62
CA SER A 224 21.86 -22.03 14.84
C SER A 224 20.48 -22.62 15.16
N GLU A 225 19.42 -21.81 15.03
CA GLU A 225 18.04 -22.26 15.22
C GLU A 225 17.70 -23.43 14.29
N LEU A 226 18.10 -23.36 13.02
CA LEU A 226 17.88 -24.46 12.07
C LEU A 226 18.63 -25.74 12.48
N LYS A 227 19.84 -25.62 13.03
CA LYS A 227 20.59 -26.78 13.57
C LYS A 227 19.87 -27.38 14.78
N ASP A 228 19.37 -26.54 15.67
CA ASP A 228 18.63 -26.96 16.85
C ASP A 228 17.30 -27.63 16.50
N LEU A 229 16.55 -27.09 15.55
CA LEU A 229 15.32 -27.68 15.03
C LEU A 229 15.59 -29.06 14.41
N LYS A 230 16.67 -29.21 13.62
CA LYS A 230 17.08 -30.51 13.09
C LYS A 230 17.46 -31.49 14.19
N ALA A 231 18.14 -31.04 15.23
CA ALA A 231 18.50 -31.88 16.37
C ALA A 231 17.24 -32.32 17.16
N LYS A 232 16.28 -31.42 17.36
CA LYS A 232 14.97 -31.74 17.95
C LYS A 232 14.22 -32.76 17.10
N PHE A 233 14.13 -32.53 15.79
CA PHE A 233 13.47 -33.44 14.85
C PHE A 233 14.05 -34.86 14.92
N ALA A 234 15.37 -34.99 15.01
CA ALA A 234 16.04 -36.29 15.15
C ALA A 234 15.75 -36.99 16.49
N LYS A 235 15.55 -36.22 17.58
CA LYS A 235 15.30 -36.74 18.93
C LYS A 235 13.84 -37.11 19.19
N THR A 236 12.91 -36.31 18.65
CA THR A 236 11.47 -36.54 18.82
C THR A 236 11.08 -37.90 18.25
N LYS A 237 10.08 -38.54 18.84
CA LYS A 237 9.51 -39.81 18.35
C LYS A 237 8.04 -39.64 17.94
N ASN A 238 7.33 -38.74 18.61
CA ASN A 238 5.94 -38.37 18.35
C ASN A 238 5.75 -37.91 16.89
N ALA A 239 4.69 -38.39 16.23
CA ALA A 239 4.46 -38.14 14.81
C ALA A 239 4.03 -36.70 14.53
N GLU A 240 3.11 -36.15 15.34
CA GLU A 240 2.59 -34.79 15.20
C GLU A 240 3.70 -33.75 15.44
N GLU A 241 4.46 -33.90 16.51
CA GLU A 241 5.60 -33.01 16.81
C GLU A 241 6.69 -33.08 15.74
N LYS A 242 6.95 -34.27 15.18
CA LYS A 242 7.86 -34.43 14.03
C LYS A 242 7.36 -33.68 12.81
N GLU A 243 6.07 -33.73 12.52
CA GLU A 243 5.50 -33.01 11.39
C GLU A 243 5.57 -31.50 11.60
N ALA A 244 5.25 -31.02 12.79
CA ALA A 244 5.39 -29.61 13.17
C ALA A 244 6.84 -29.13 13.00
N LEU A 245 7.81 -29.87 13.55
CA LEU A 245 9.24 -29.57 13.40
C LEU A 245 9.68 -29.62 11.94
N LYS A 246 9.16 -30.56 11.14
CA LYS A 246 9.45 -30.63 9.70
C LYS A 246 8.92 -29.42 8.95
N ARG A 247 7.72 -28.92 9.29
CA ARG A 247 7.14 -27.70 8.72
C ARG A 247 7.98 -26.49 9.08
N GLU A 248 8.42 -26.39 10.33
CA GLU A 248 9.26 -25.30 10.81
C GLU A 248 10.65 -25.32 10.15
N ILE A 249 11.29 -26.49 10.03
CA ILE A 249 12.56 -26.66 9.31
C ILE A 249 12.41 -26.23 7.86
N ARG A 250 11.31 -26.59 7.18
CA ARG A 250 11.05 -26.15 5.80
C ARG A 250 10.95 -24.63 5.73
N SER A 251 10.05 -24.04 6.52
CA SER A 251 9.82 -22.58 6.54
C SER A 251 11.10 -21.77 6.83
N THR A 252 11.86 -22.16 7.86
CA THR A 252 13.14 -21.52 8.20
C THR A 252 14.18 -21.71 7.10
N SER A 253 14.27 -22.90 6.51
CA SER A 253 15.19 -23.17 5.40
C SER A 253 14.85 -22.40 4.13
N ASP A 254 13.57 -22.24 3.82
CA ASP A 254 13.10 -21.52 2.64
C ASP A 254 13.26 -20.01 2.82
N ARG A 255 13.06 -19.49 4.04
CA ARG A 255 13.40 -18.11 4.39
C ARG A 255 14.88 -17.82 4.21
N LEU A 256 15.78 -18.71 4.67
CA LEU A 256 17.22 -18.56 4.45
C LEU A 256 17.59 -18.58 2.96
N ARG A 257 16.99 -19.48 2.17
CA ARG A 257 17.19 -19.54 0.72
C ARG A 257 16.72 -18.26 0.03
N ALA A 258 15.58 -17.70 0.44
CA ALA A 258 15.07 -16.45 -0.12
C ALA A 258 16.00 -15.27 0.16
N ILE A 259 16.52 -15.16 1.39
CA ILE A 259 17.51 -14.15 1.77
C ILE A 259 18.77 -14.30 0.92
N GLU A 260 19.27 -15.53 0.78
CA GLU A 260 20.48 -15.80 0.01
C GLU A 260 20.30 -15.51 -1.50
N ASN A 261 19.13 -15.81 -2.07
CA ASN A 261 18.82 -15.45 -3.46
C ASN A 261 18.80 -13.93 -3.65
N ARG A 262 18.14 -13.19 -2.75
CA ARG A 262 18.13 -11.72 -2.80
C ARG A 262 19.53 -11.13 -2.64
N ARG A 263 20.37 -11.70 -1.77
CA ARG A 263 21.77 -11.30 -1.62
C ARG A 263 22.56 -11.50 -2.91
N ARG A 264 22.39 -12.63 -3.61
CA ARG A 264 23.05 -12.87 -4.92
C ARG A 264 22.62 -11.85 -5.97
N GLU A 265 21.33 -11.49 -6.00
CA GLU A 265 20.81 -10.44 -6.89
C GLU A 265 21.48 -9.09 -6.59
N GLU A 266 21.52 -8.69 -5.32
CA GLU A 266 22.17 -7.46 -4.85
C GLU A 266 23.67 -7.45 -5.19
N GLU A 267 24.37 -8.57 -5.02
CA GLU A 267 25.80 -8.72 -5.37
C GLU A 267 26.05 -8.57 -6.88
N VAL A 268 25.19 -9.15 -7.73
CA VAL A 268 25.26 -8.97 -9.20
C VAL A 268 25.05 -7.50 -9.58
N ILE A 269 24.05 -6.85 -9.02
CA ILE A 269 23.77 -5.43 -9.27
C ILE A 269 24.96 -4.58 -8.81
N ALA A 270 25.50 -4.85 -7.61
CA ALA A 270 26.61 -4.12 -7.04
C ALA A 270 27.89 -4.27 -7.87
N GLU A 271 28.22 -5.49 -8.30
CA GLU A 271 29.35 -5.73 -9.20
C GLU A 271 29.19 -5.01 -10.54
N HIS A 272 28.00 -5.05 -11.13
CA HIS A 272 27.74 -4.35 -12.38
C HIS A 272 27.91 -2.83 -12.21
N LYS A 273 27.30 -2.24 -11.17
CA LYS A 273 27.46 -0.82 -10.83
C LYS A 273 28.93 -0.46 -10.61
N LYS A 274 29.72 -1.32 -9.95
CA LYS A 274 31.17 -1.12 -9.76
C LYS A 274 31.91 -1.11 -11.10
N ARG A 275 31.66 -2.07 -11.99
CA ARG A 275 32.29 -2.16 -13.32
C ARG A 275 31.96 -0.94 -14.19
N GLU A 276 30.70 -0.54 -14.26
CA GLU A 276 30.29 0.64 -15.04
C GLU A 276 30.91 1.93 -14.47
N LYS A 277 30.93 2.08 -13.14
CA LYS A 277 31.58 3.22 -12.49
C LYS A 277 33.08 3.29 -12.80
N GLN A 278 33.76 2.15 -12.89
CA GLN A 278 35.18 2.09 -13.29
C GLN A 278 35.37 2.52 -14.74
N LEU A 279 34.55 2.02 -15.67
CA LEU A 279 34.62 2.38 -17.09
C LEU A 279 34.34 3.85 -17.35
N ILE A 280 33.41 4.45 -16.59
CA ILE A 280 33.14 5.89 -16.64
C ILE A 280 34.30 6.68 -16.07
N ARG A 281 34.85 6.24 -14.93
CA ARG A 281 36.03 6.88 -14.31
C ARG A 281 37.24 6.84 -15.24
N GLU A 282 37.41 5.77 -16.00
CA GLU A 282 38.45 5.63 -17.03
C GLU A 282 38.13 6.40 -18.33
N GLY A 283 36.94 6.96 -18.46
CA GLY A 283 36.49 7.71 -19.65
C GLY A 283 36.13 6.83 -20.86
N LYS A 284 36.18 5.50 -20.74
CA LYS A 284 35.82 4.56 -21.82
C LYS A 284 34.31 4.57 -22.14
N LYS A 285 33.49 4.94 -21.15
CA LYS A 285 32.04 5.11 -21.29
C LYS A 285 31.63 6.47 -20.74
N SER A 286 30.82 7.21 -21.49
CA SER A 286 30.28 8.49 -21.00
C SER A 286 29.02 8.32 -20.15
N ASN A 287 28.20 7.31 -20.44
CA ASN A 287 26.89 7.12 -19.82
C ASN A 287 26.84 5.82 -19.01
N PRO A 288 26.20 5.82 -17.82
CA PRO A 288 26.00 4.61 -17.03
C PRO A 288 25.00 3.66 -17.71
N TYR A 289 25.42 2.40 -17.86
CA TYR A 289 24.52 1.33 -18.27
C TYR A 289 23.89 0.66 -17.05
N PHE A 290 22.60 0.33 -17.14
CA PHE A 290 21.89 -0.43 -16.11
C PHE A 290 21.41 -1.75 -16.71
N LEU A 291 21.59 -2.85 -15.98
CA LEU A 291 21.14 -4.16 -16.46
C LEU A 291 19.62 -4.21 -16.55
N LYS A 292 19.13 -4.73 -17.68
CA LYS A 292 17.73 -5.13 -17.80
C LYS A 292 17.42 -6.24 -16.79
N LYS A 293 16.16 -6.32 -16.33
CA LYS A 293 15.71 -7.37 -15.39
C LYS A 293 15.97 -8.78 -15.90
N SER A 294 15.83 -9.01 -17.21
CA SER A 294 16.11 -10.31 -17.85
C SER A 294 17.59 -10.69 -17.79
N ASP A 295 18.49 -9.73 -18.03
CA ASP A 295 19.93 -9.97 -18.01
C ASP A 295 20.46 -10.12 -16.58
N LEU A 296 19.89 -9.39 -15.62
CA LEU A 296 20.12 -9.59 -14.19
C LEU A 296 19.77 -11.03 -13.80
N LYS A 297 18.57 -11.52 -14.15
CA LYS A 297 18.14 -12.90 -13.87
C LYS A 297 19.12 -13.93 -14.47
N LYS A 298 19.58 -13.72 -15.71
CA LYS A 298 20.60 -14.60 -16.33
C LYS A 298 21.90 -14.61 -15.53
N GLN A 299 22.43 -13.45 -15.16
CA GLN A 299 23.68 -13.35 -14.39
C GLN A 299 23.57 -13.98 -13.00
N VAL A 300 22.44 -13.79 -12.30
CA VAL A 300 22.17 -14.42 -11.01
C VAL A 300 22.10 -15.94 -11.14
N MET A 301 21.44 -16.44 -12.19
CA MET A 301 21.38 -17.88 -12.45
C MET A 301 22.75 -18.47 -12.80
N LEU A 302 23.58 -17.75 -13.56
CA LEU A 302 24.96 -18.17 -13.84
C LEU A 302 25.77 -18.31 -12.55
N LYS A 303 25.79 -17.26 -11.71
CA LYS A 303 26.47 -17.33 -10.40
C LYS A 303 25.92 -18.42 -9.49
N LYS A 304 24.60 -18.62 -9.50
CA LYS A 304 23.96 -19.70 -8.73
C LYS A 304 24.45 -21.08 -9.17
N TYR A 305 24.57 -21.32 -10.47
CA TYR A 305 25.12 -22.59 -10.98
C TYR A 305 26.62 -22.72 -10.73
N GLU A 306 27.40 -21.65 -10.89
CA GLU A 306 28.84 -21.66 -10.58
C GLU A 306 29.12 -22.08 -9.14
N ASN A 307 28.32 -21.58 -8.19
CA ASN A 307 28.42 -21.91 -6.77
C ASN A 307 27.84 -23.29 -6.39
N MET A 308 27.11 -23.96 -7.29
CA MET A 308 26.56 -25.30 -7.03
C MET A 308 27.55 -26.42 -7.37
N ASN A 309 27.43 -27.53 -6.64
CA ASN A 309 28.21 -28.75 -6.93
C ASN A 309 27.89 -29.29 -8.34
N SER A 310 28.84 -29.96 -9.00
CA SER A 310 28.67 -30.49 -10.37
C SER A 310 27.46 -31.43 -10.51
N LYS A 311 27.27 -32.36 -9.55
CA LYS A 311 26.13 -33.28 -9.50
C LYS A 311 24.80 -32.55 -9.28
N GLU A 312 24.81 -31.48 -8.49
CA GLU A 312 23.61 -30.69 -8.22
C GLU A 312 23.24 -29.83 -9.42
N ARG A 313 24.24 -29.26 -10.10
CA ARG A 313 24.07 -28.54 -11.36
C ARG A 313 23.46 -29.42 -12.44
N THR A 314 23.99 -30.63 -12.69
CA THR A 314 23.44 -31.53 -13.71
C THR A 314 22.00 -31.89 -13.41
N LYS A 315 21.69 -32.21 -12.14
CA LYS A 315 20.32 -32.49 -11.69
C LYS A 315 19.39 -31.28 -11.83
N ALA A 316 19.87 -30.07 -11.54
CA ALA A 316 19.09 -28.84 -11.71
C ALA A 316 18.81 -28.54 -13.18
N LEU A 317 19.79 -28.75 -14.07
CA LEU A 317 19.63 -28.61 -15.51
C LEU A 317 18.69 -29.67 -16.08
N GLU A 318 18.78 -30.92 -15.62
CA GLU A 318 17.86 -32.00 -16.02
C GLU A 318 16.42 -31.67 -15.62
N ARG A 319 16.18 -31.22 -14.37
CA ARG A 319 14.85 -30.77 -13.93
C ARG A 319 14.33 -29.61 -14.79
N ARG A 320 15.21 -28.65 -15.12
CA ARG A 320 14.83 -27.53 -15.99
C ARG A 320 14.50 -27.99 -17.41
N ARG A 321 15.28 -28.91 -17.98
CA ARG A 321 15.02 -29.52 -19.29
C ARG A 321 13.68 -30.27 -19.30
N LYS A 322 13.39 -31.08 -18.27
CA LYS A 322 12.10 -31.76 -18.13
C LYS A 322 10.94 -30.78 -17.99
N LYS A 323 11.11 -29.70 -17.22
CA LYS A 323 10.08 -28.65 -17.10
C LYS A 323 9.83 -27.97 -18.44
N ILE A 324 10.88 -27.57 -19.16
CA ILE A 324 10.76 -26.95 -20.49
C ILE A 324 10.10 -27.93 -21.47
N ALA A 325 10.56 -29.16 -21.57
CA ALA A 325 9.96 -30.18 -22.43
C ALA A 325 8.48 -30.45 -22.08
N SER A 326 8.12 -30.41 -20.80
CA SER A 326 6.73 -30.53 -20.36
C SER A 326 5.89 -29.31 -20.74
N LYS A 327 6.44 -28.09 -20.71
CA LYS A 327 5.76 -26.88 -21.18
C LYS A 327 5.59 -26.90 -22.69
N GLU A 328 6.65 -27.22 -23.43
CA GLU A 328 6.61 -27.39 -24.89
C GLU A 328 5.54 -28.43 -25.24
N ARG A 329 5.49 -29.57 -24.54
CA ARG A 329 4.41 -30.55 -24.71
C ARG A 329 3.04 -29.98 -24.35
N LYS A 330 2.91 -29.11 -23.34
CA LYS A 330 1.68 -28.39 -22.98
C LYS A 330 1.36 -27.23 -23.93
N GLU A 331 2.26 -26.83 -24.82
CA GLU A 331 2.05 -25.77 -25.81
C GLU A 331 1.63 -26.37 -27.16
N MET A 332 2.06 -27.60 -27.47
CA MET A 332 1.62 -28.31 -28.67
C MET A 332 0.10 -28.55 -28.70
N PRO A 333 -0.60 -28.56 -29.85
CA PRO A 333 -2.00 -28.96 -29.92
C PRO A 333 -2.24 -30.37 -29.36
N MET A 334 -3.39 -30.62 -28.70
CA MET A 334 -3.69 -31.88 -27.99
C MET A 334 -3.48 -33.13 -28.86
N GLU A 335 -3.82 -33.08 -30.14
CA GLU A 335 -3.62 -34.16 -31.12
C GLU A 335 -2.16 -34.63 -31.20
N ARG A 336 -1.21 -33.68 -31.12
CA ARG A 336 0.23 -33.97 -31.13
C ARG A 336 0.77 -34.38 -29.76
N ARG A 337 0.08 -34.03 -28.66
CA ARG A 337 0.46 -34.44 -27.29
C ARG A 337 0.24 -35.93 -27.04
N PHE A 338 -0.78 -36.52 -27.67
CA PHE A 338 -1.14 -37.93 -27.54
C PHE A 338 -0.65 -38.79 -28.71
N GLY A 339 -0.46 -38.21 -29.90
CA GLY A 339 0.01 -38.95 -31.08
C GLY A 339 1.46 -39.44 -31.01
N SER A 340 2.30 -38.91 -30.10
CA SER A 340 3.72 -39.29 -30.01
C SER A 340 4.00 -40.45 -29.03
N GLU A 341 3.03 -40.90 -28.24
CA GLU A 341 3.19 -42.00 -27.25
C GLU A 341 2.20 -43.15 -27.46
N GLY A 342 1.52 -43.20 -28.62
CA GLY A 342 0.37 -44.06 -28.84
C GLY A 342 0.47 -45.15 -29.91
N ASN A 343 1.65 -45.46 -30.47
CA ASN A 343 1.70 -46.45 -31.57
C ASN A 343 2.93 -47.38 -31.66
N GLU A 344 3.72 -47.55 -30.59
CA GLU A 344 4.75 -48.58 -30.60
C GLU A 344 4.77 -49.33 -29.25
N GLY A 345 3.94 -50.39 -29.16
CA GLY A 345 4.25 -51.55 -28.31
C GLY A 345 3.45 -51.74 -27.02
N ASN A 346 2.12 -51.88 -27.09
CA ASN A 346 1.37 -52.74 -26.16
C ASN A 346 -0.06 -53.00 -26.68
N GLU A 347 -0.17 -53.90 -27.65
CA GLU A 347 -1.37 -54.72 -27.83
C GLU A 347 -1.40 -55.79 -26.72
N ASP A 348 -1.76 -55.41 -25.49
CA ASP A 348 -2.39 -56.39 -24.59
C ASP A 348 -3.27 -55.70 -23.55
N GLY A 349 -4.43 -56.30 -23.30
CA GLY A 349 -5.58 -55.69 -22.65
C GLY A 349 -5.36 -55.24 -21.21
N GLY A 350 -5.71 -53.98 -20.92
CA GLY A 350 -5.65 -53.42 -19.56
C GLY A 350 -6.81 -52.48 -19.28
N ARG A 351 -7.90 -53.03 -18.75
CA ARG A 351 -9.16 -52.38 -18.35
C ARG A 351 -8.95 -51.03 -17.65
N LYS A 352 -9.49 -49.95 -18.23
CA LYS A 352 -9.68 -48.64 -17.58
C LYS A 352 -10.59 -48.81 -16.36
N ARG A 353 -10.04 -48.69 -15.14
CA ARG A 353 -10.84 -48.54 -13.92
C ARG A 353 -11.43 -47.13 -13.91
N ARG A 354 -12.70 -46.99 -14.30
CA ARG A 354 -13.52 -45.81 -13.97
C ARG A 354 -13.53 -45.70 -12.45
N ARG A 355 -13.09 -44.56 -11.91
CA ARG A 355 -13.43 -44.17 -10.54
C ARG A 355 -14.92 -43.88 -10.54
N MET A 356 -15.68 -44.65 -9.75
CA MET A 356 -17.06 -44.30 -9.45
C MET A 356 -17.07 -43.04 -8.58
N ALA A 357 -18.07 -42.20 -8.83
CA ALA A 357 -18.38 -41.00 -8.08
C ALA A 357 -18.75 -41.34 -6.62
#